data_AF-A0AAD9QN06-F1
#
_entry.id   AF-A0AAD9QN06-F1
#
_cell.length_a   1.000
_cell.length_b   1.000
_cell.length_c   1.000
_cell.angle_alpha   90.00
_cell.angle_beta   90.00
_cell.angle_gamma   90.00
#
_symmetry.space_group_name_H-M   'P 1'
#
loop_
_entity.id
_entity.type
_entity.pdbx_description
1 polymer ?
#
loop_
_entity_poly.entity_id
_entity_poly.type
_entity_poly.pdbx_seq_one_letter_code
_entity_poly.pdbx_strand_id
1 'polypeptide(L)'
;MSKRKEGRSVDPSTIGLHEGSDMSNVLLMDHLTPHLQQLYSDAKEFKLKYGYQFCWARNGSIFLRYSADEGSKLLKVRTSGDLARYAQDEQGQLC
;
A
#
# COMPACT_ATOMS: atom_id res chain seq x y z
N MET A 1 3.20 25.90 -2.78
CA MET A 1 3.66 24.79 -1.92
C MET A 1 2.49 24.34 -1.05
N SER A 2 1.95 23.14 -1.26
CA SER A 2 0.87 22.62 -0.43
C SER A 2 1.36 22.50 1.01
N LYS A 3 0.73 23.25 1.93
CA LYS A 3 1.01 23.12 3.36
C LYS A 3 0.67 21.68 3.77
N ARG A 4 1.65 20.92 4.25
CA ARG A 4 1.40 19.61 4.84
C ARG A 4 0.48 19.84 6.04
N LYS A 5 -0.72 19.24 6.06
CA LYS A 5 -1.56 19.21 7.26
C LYS A 5 -0.93 18.20 8.22
N GLU A 6 0.03 18.66 9.00
CA GLU A 6 0.61 17.83 10.05
C GLU A 6 -0.49 17.51 11.07
N GLY A 7 -0.74 16.21 11.31
CA GLY A 7 -1.78 15.76 12.24
C GLY A 7 -1.60 16.32 13.65
N ARG A 8 -0.35 16.65 14.04
CA ARG A 8 -0.02 17.35 15.30
C ARG A 8 -0.71 18.70 15.50
N SER A 9 -1.15 19.35 14.41
CA SER A 9 -1.82 20.65 14.46
C SER A 9 -3.35 20.52 14.51
N VAL A 10 -3.89 19.30 14.49
CA VAL A 10 -5.32 19.03 14.60
C VAL A 10 -5.64 18.80 16.08
N ASP A 11 -6.62 19.54 16.58
CA ASP A 11 -7.14 19.35 17.94
C ASP A 11 -7.81 17.96 18.05
N PRO A 12 -7.39 17.08 18.98
CA PRO A 12 -7.96 15.74 19.15
C PRO A 12 -9.49 15.71 19.22
N SER A 13 -10.10 16.67 19.94
CA SER A 13 -11.55 16.76 20.11
C SER A 13 -12.29 16.90 18.79
N THR A 14 -11.71 17.62 17.82
CA THR A 14 -12.33 17.88 16.51
C THR A 14 -12.45 16.63 15.62
N ILE A 15 -11.68 15.59 15.94
CA ILE A 15 -11.70 14.29 15.24
C ILE A 15 -12.23 13.15 16.12
N GLY A 16 -12.85 13.49 17.25
CA GLY A 16 -13.46 12.52 18.18
C GLY A 16 -12.45 11.75 19.04
N LEU A 17 -11.22 12.26 19.17
CA LEU A 17 -10.21 11.74 20.10
C LEU A 17 -10.29 12.48 21.45
N HIS A 18 -9.83 11.83 22.52
CA HIS A 18 -9.88 12.38 23.88
C HIS A 18 -9.01 13.63 23.99
N GLU A 19 -9.49 14.65 24.72
CA GLU A 19 -8.73 15.85 25.05
C GLU A 19 -7.42 15.47 25.78
N GLY A 20 -6.27 15.90 25.26
CA GLY A 20 -4.95 15.49 25.78
C GLY A 20 -4.35 14.22 25.16
N SER A 21 -4.96 13.67 24.10
CA SER A 21 -4.32 12.62 23.29
C SER A 21 -3.01 13.14 22.68
N ASP A 22 -1.93 12.35 22.77
CA ASP A 22 -0.65 12.69 22.15
C ASP A 22 -0.74 12.60 20.61
N MET A 23 -0.73 13.76 19.96
CA MET A 23 -0.79 13.87 18.49
C MET A 23 0.59 13.93 17.84
N SER A 24 1.67 13.82 18.61
CA SER A 24 3.07 13.94 18.12
C SER A 24 3.40 12.95 17.01
N ASN A 25 2.77 11.78 17.04
CA ASN A 25 3.00 10.68 16.09
C ASN A 25 1.88 10.52 15.05
N VAL A 26 0.95 11.47 14.95
CA VAL A 26 -0.16 11.41 14.00
C VAL A 26 0.24 12.04 12.68
N LEU A 27 0.26 11.22 11.63
CA LEU A 27 0.53 11.65 10.27
C LEU A 27 -0.73 11.50 9.43
N LEU A 28 -1.20 12.63 8.86
CA LEU A 28 -2.33 12.66 7.95
C LEU A 28 -1.79 12.95 6.55
N MET A 29 -2.00 12.01 5.63
CA MET A 29 -1.52 12.13 4.26
C MET A 29 -2.68 11.92 3.29
N ASP A 30 -2.90 12.89 2.40
CA ASP A 30 -3.86 12.78 1.30
C ASP A 30 -3.38 11.81 0.20
N HIS A 31 -2.11 11.41 0.26
CA HIS A 31 -1.43 10.53 -0.67
C HIS A 31 -0.81 9.34 0.06
N LEU A 32 -0.44 8.31 -0.70
CA LEU A 32 0.33 7.19 -0.17
C LEU A 32 1.61 7.69 0.50
N THR A 33 2.00 7.05 1.61
CA THR A 33 3.28 7.33 2.25
C THR A 33 4.43 7.08 1.25
N PRO A 34 5.59 7.76 1.36
CA PRO A 34 6.70 7.57 0.43
C PRO A 34 7.11 6.09 0.28
N HIS A 35 7.10 5.34 1.39
CA HIS A 35 7.33 3.90 1.39
C HIS A 35 6.29 3.14 0.54
N LEU A 36 5.00 3.46 0.70
CA LEU A 36 3.93 2.86 -0.10
C LEU A 36 3.99 3.26 -1.58
N GLN A 37 4.46 4.47 -1.90
CA GLN A 37 4.65 4.89 -3.29
C GLN A 37 5.72 4.05 -3.98
N GLN A 38 6.85 3.82 -3.31
CA GLN A 38 7.91 2.94 -3.82
C GLN A 38 7.37 1.52 -4.01
N LEU A 39 6.72 0.97 -2.97
CA LEU A 39 6.15 -0.37 -3.04
C LEU A 39 5.10 -0.51 -4.16
N TYR A 40 4.33 0.54 -4.41
CA TYR A 40 3.35 0.56 -5.50
C TYR A 40 4.01 0.60 -6.88
N SER A 41 5.15 1.29 -7.00
CA SER A 41 5.96 1.28 -8.23
C SER A 41 6.52 -0.12 -8.50
N ASP A 42 7.14 -0.74 -7.50
CA ASP A 42 7.72 -2.08 -7.60
C ASP A 42 6.63 -3.12 -7.94
N ALA A 43 5.44 -3.00 -7.33
CA ALA A 43 4.30 -3.86 -7.64
C ALA A 43 3.78 -3.68 -9.07
N LYS A 44 3.86 -2.48 -9.65
CA LYS A 44 3.51 -2.25 -11.06
C LYS A 44 4.52 -2.89 -12.01
N GLU A 45 5.80 -2.88 -11.68
CA GLU A 45 6.81 -3.60 -12.45
C GLU A 45 6.59 -5.11 -12.36
N PHE A 46 6.30 -5.62 -11.16
CA PHE A 46 5.91 -7.02 -10.96
C PHE A 46 4.69 -7.39 -11.79
N LYS A 47 3.66 -6.52 -11.80
CA LYS A 47 2.46 -6.69 -12.63
C LYS A 47 2.82 -6.91 -14.10
N LEU A 48 3.68 -6.04 -14.66
CA LEU A 48 4.10 -6.12 -16.05
C LEU A 48 4.91 -7.38 -16.34
N LYS A 49 5.78 -7.77 -15.40
CA LYS A 49 6.67 -8.94 -15.54
C LYS A 49 5.91 -10.27 -15.55
N TYR A 50 4.91 -10.41 -14.68
CA TYR A 50 4.17 -11.68 -14.48
C TYR A 50 2.74 -11.66 -15.04
N GLY A 51 2.37 -10.62 -15.81
CA GLY A 51 1.10 -10.59 -16.54
C GLY A 51 -0.16 -10.36 -15.67
N TYR A 52 -0.01 -9.81 -14.47
CA TYR A 52 -1.17 -9.47 -13.64
C TYR A 52 -1.99 -8.34 -14.31
N GLN A 53 -3.32 -8.38 -14.23
CA GLN A 53 -4.15 -7.33 -14.85
C GLN A 53 -4.33 -6.10 -13.95
N PHE A 54 -4.45 -6.29 -12.64
CA PHE A 54 -4.83 -5.21 -11.71
C PHE A 54 -3.77 -4.98 -10.64
N CYS A 55 -3.53 -3.70 -10.32
CA CYS A 55 -2.65 -3.26 -9.23
C CYS A 55 -3.22 -2.01 -8.56
N TRP A 56 -3.59 -2.07 -7.28
CA TRP A 56 -4.16 -0.94 -6.56
C TRP A 56 -3.72 -0.89 -5.09
N ALA A 57 -3.86 0.27 -4.46
CA ALA A 57 -3.56 0.47 -3.05
C ALA A 57 -4.85 0.58 -2.23
N ARG A 58 -4.89 -0.06 -1.04
CA ARG A 58 -6.01 0.06 -0.10
C ARG A 58 -5.51 -0.14 1.34
N ASN A 59 -5.91 0.72 2.26
CA ASN A 59 -5.61 0.61 3.70
C ASN A 59 -4.11 0.38 4.01
N GLY A 60 -3.22 1.08 3.31
CA GLY A 60 -1.77 0.95 3.50
C GLY A 60 -1.18 -0.37 3.03
N SER A 61 -1.85 -1.10 2.13
CA SER A 61 -1.30 -2.28 1.45
C SER A 61 -1.53 -2.18 -0.04
N ILE A 62 -0.66 -2.81 -0.82
CA ILE A 62 -0.79 -2.91 -2.27
C ILE A 62 -1.39 -4.28 -2.61
N PHE A 63 -2.25 -4.32 -3.61
CA PHE A 63 -2.93 -5.52 -4.06
C PHE A 63 -2.67 -5.72 -5.54
N LEU A 64 -2.36 -6.97 -5.91
CA LEU A 64 -2.17 -7.42 -7.28
C LEU A 64 -3.18 -8.53 -7.56
N ARG A 65 -3.84 -8.48 -8.71
CA ARG A 65 -4.79 -9.52 -9.12
C ARG A 65 -4.57 -9.93 -10.57
N TYR A 66 -4.58 -11.24 -10.79
CA TYR A 66 -4.25 -11.80 -12.10
C TYR A 66 -5.33 -11.51 -13.15
N SER A 67 -6.60 -11.82 -12.86
CA SER A 67 -7.75 -11.47 -13.72
C SER A 67 -8.93 -10.93 -12.91
N ALA A 68 -9.99 -10.46 -13.59
CA ALA A 68 -11.18 -9.89 -12.96
C ALA A 68 -12.08 -10.94 -12.27
N ASP A 69 -11.86 -12.23 -12.53
CA ASP A 69 -12.73 -13.33 -12.06
C ASP A 69 -12.61 -13.54 -10.55
N GLU A 70 -13.72 -13.79 -9.86
CA GLU A 70 -13.78 -13.90 -8.38
C GLU A 70 -12.87 -14.98 -7.78
N GLY A 71 -12.46 -15.98 -8.56
CA GLY A 71 -11.50 -17.02 -8.14
C GLY A 71 -10.02 -16.70 -8.39
N SER A 72 -9.71 -15.55 -8.97
CA SER A 72 -8.35 -15.25 -9.44
C SER A 72 -7.41 -14.88 -8.31
N LYS A 73 -6.15 -15.32 -8.47
CA LYS A 73 -5.06 -15.10 -7.51
C LYS A 73 -4.96 -13.61 -7.14
N LEU A 74 -5.21 -13.32 -5.86
CA LEU A 74 -5.07 -12.00 -5.25
C LEU A 74 -3.84 -12.03 -4.33
N LEU A 75 -2.84 -11.23 -4.66
CA LEU A 75 -1.65 -11.05 -3.85
C LEU A 75 -1.75 -9.75 -3.06
N LYS A 76 -1.41 -9.82 -1.77
CA LYS A 76 -1.34 -8.67 -0.88
C LYS A 76 0.12 -8.38 -0.54
N VAL A 77 0.60 -7.24 -1.01
CA VAL A 77 1.98 -6.79 -0.85
C VAL A 77 2.03 -5.72 0.24
N ARG A 78 2.79 -5.99 1.30
CA ARG A 78 3.03 -5.05 2.40
C ARG A 78 4.49 -4.62 2.48
N THR A 79 5.39 -5.47 2.00
CA THR A 79 6.83 -5.27 2.04
C THR A 79 7.45 -5.65 0.70
N SER A 80 8.64 -5.12 0.42
CA SER A 80 9.44 -5.53 -0.74
C SER A 80 9.77 -7.02 -0.73
N GLY A 81 9.89 -7.63 0.46
CA GLY A 81 10.09 -9.08 0.62
C GLY A 81 8.93 -9.93 0.14
N ASP A 82 7.69 -9.41 0.18
CA ASP A 82 6.52 -10.15 -0.33
C ASP A 82 6.62 -10.33 -1.85
N LEU A 83 7.02 -9.28 -2.58
CA LEU A 83 7.24 -9.36 -4.03
C LEU A 83 8.33 -10.37 -4.39
N ALA A 84 9.41 -10.45 -3.60
CA ALA A 84 10.48 -11.42 -3.82
C ALA A 84 10.00 -12.87 -3.64
N ARG A 85 9.18 -13.12 -2.60
CA ARG A 85 8.58 -14.45 -2.36
C ARG A 85 7.65 -14.85 -3.52
N TYR A 86 6.77 -13.93 -3.93
CA TYR A 86 5.88 -14.20 -5.06
C TYR A 86 6.65 -14.41 -6.37
N ALA A 87 7.76 -13.70 -6.59
CA ALA A 87 8.60 -13.92 -7.75
C ALA A 87 9.23 -15.32 -7.79
N GLN A 88 9.52 -15.92 -6.62
CA GLN A 88 10.01 -17.29 -6.51
C GLN A 88 8.91 -18.31 -6.80
N ASP A 89 7.70 -18.10 -6.26
CA ASP A 89 6.55 -18.98 -6.50
C ASP A 89 6.16 -18.99 -7.99
N GLU A 90 6.14 -17.82 -8.64
CA GLU A 90 5.84 -17.71 -10.07
C GLU A 90 6.92 -18.38 -10.94
N GLN A 91 8.20 -18.29 -10.55
CA GLN A 91 9.29 -18.97 -11.25
C GLN A 91 9.27 -20.49 -11.04
N GLY A 92 8.93 -20.97 -9.84
CA GLY A 92 8.82 -22.40 -9.56
C GLY A 92 7.66 -23.09 -10.27
N GLN A 93 6.64 -22.33 -10.70
CA GLN A 93 5.49 -22.84 -11.44
C GLN A 93 5.70 -22.90 -12.97
N LEU A 94 6.79 -22.31 -13.46
CA LEU A 94 7.22 -22.31 -14.88
C LEU A 94 8.26 -23.40 -15.21
N CYS A 95 8.67 -24.21 -14.23
CA CYS A 95 9.66 -25.29 -14.35
C CYS A 95 8.99 -26.66 -14.50
#